data_AF-A0A8T7FP40-F1
#
_entry.id   AF-A0A8T7FP40-F1
#
_cell.length_a   1.000
_cell.length_b   1.000
_cell.length_c   1.000
_cell.angle_alpha   90.00
_cell.angle_beta   90.00
_cell.angle_gamma   90.00
#
_symmetry.space_group_name_H-M   'P 1'
#
loop_
_entity.id
_entity.type
_entity.pdbx_description
1 polymer ?
#
loop_
_entity_poly.entity_id
_entity_poly.type
_entity_poly.pdbx_seq_one_letter_code
_entity_poly.pdbx_strand_id
1 'polypeptide(L)'
;MSDHLHKNCQDLLGSLSEYIDGGLPPDLCREIEKHLEGCDNCRVVLNTTRRTIDLMQIPAEEETVPTDVRERLFKRLNLDDYLNRQK
;
A
#
# COMPACT_ATOMS: atom_id res chain seq x y z
N MET A 1 -18.77 -12.12 -12.12
CA MET A 1 -17.47 -12.61 -11.61
C MET A 1 -16.97 -13.59 -12.64
N SER A 2 -16.35 -13.08 -13.70
CA SER A 2 -15.95 -13.90 -14.85
C SER A 2 -14.56 -14.47 -14.61
N ASP A 3 -14.43 -15.78 -14.83
CA ASP A 3 -13.24 -16.60 -14.69
C ASP A 3 -11.95 -15.90 -15.17
N HIS A 4 -11.04 -15.64 -14.24
CA HIS A 4 -9.65 -15.32 -14.54
C HIS A 4 -8.82 -16.61 -14.50
N LEU A 5 -8.81 -17.35 -15.61
CA LEU A 5 -8.02 -18.57 -15.77
C LEU A 5 -6.54 -18.23 -16.06
N HIS A 6 -5.84 -17.63 -15.11
CA HIS A 6 -4.38 -17.47 -15.12
C HIS A 6 -3.81 -18.18 -13.88
N LYS A 7 -3.09 -19.30 -14.08
CA LYS A 7 -2.50 -20.09 -12.97
C LYS A 7 -1.78 -19.22 -11.94
N ASN A 8 -1.01 -18.23 -12.38
CA ASN A 8 -0.22 -17.37 -11.49
C ASN A 8 -1.05 -16.29 -10.76
N CYS A 9 -2.26 -15.96 -11.21
CA CYS A 9 -3.11 -14.98 -10.53
C CYS A 9 -3.69 -15.56 -9.23
N GLN A 10 -4.00 -16.86 -9.23
CA GLN A 10 -4.59 -17.53 -8.07
C GLN A 10 -3.58 -17.67 -6.92
N ASP A 11 -2.33 -17.98 -7.26
CA ASP A 11 -1.22 -18.01 -6.29
C ASP A 11 -0.97 -16.61 -5.70
N LEU A 12 -1.01 -15.57 -6.54
CA LEU A 12 -0.88 -14.17 -6.08
C LEU A 12 -1.99 -13.76 -5.10
N LEU A 13 -3.24 -14.21 -5.31
CA LEU A 13 -4.35 -13.92 -4.40
C LEU A 13 -4.11 -14.48 -3.00
N GLY A 14 -3.48 -15.64 -2.87
CA GLY A 14 -3.14 -16.24 -1.58
C GLY A 14 -2.06 -15.47 -0.82
N SER A 15 -1.09 -14.90 -1.53
CA SER A 15 0.04 -14.18 -0.94
C SER A 15 -0.18 -12.67 -0.78
N LEU A 16 -1.30 -12.14 -1.27
CA LEU A 16 -1.56 -10.70 -1.35
C LEU A 16 -1.64 -10.00 0.02
N SER A 17 -2.23 -10.66 1.03
CA SER A 17 -2.30 -10.09 2.38
C SER A 17 -0.92 -9.98 3.02
N GLU A 18 -0.14 -11.07 3.00
CA GLU A 18 1.23 -11.07 3.53
C GLU A 18 2.15 -10.10 2.78
N TYR A 19 1.94 -9.93 1.47
CA TYR A 19 2.62 -8.92 0.67
C TYR A 19 2.30 -7.50 1.14
N ILE A 20 1.02 -7.18 1.38
CA ILE A 20 0.60 -5.86 1.87
C ILE A 20 1.18 -5.58 3.25
N ASP A 21 1.18 -6.58 4.13
CA ASP A 21 1.70 -6.47 5.50
C ASP A 21 3.24 -6.48 5.57
N GLY A 22 3.93 -6.70 4.45
CA GLY A 22 5.39 -6.75 4.38
C GLY A 22 6.01 -8.00 5.00
N GLY A 23 5.23 -9.06 5.20
CA GLY A 23 5.67 -10.33 5.82
C GLY A 23 6.31 -11.32 4.86
N LEU A 24 6.31 -11.04 3.55
CA LEU A 24 6.85 -11.96 2.55
C LEU A 24 8.39 -11.87 2.42
N PRO A 25 9.05 -13.01 2.15
CA PRO A 25 10.45 -13.04 1.73
C PRO A 25 10.70 -12.17 0.48
N PRO A 26 11.89 -11.54 0.36
CA PRO A 26 12.20 -10.65 -0.77
C PRO A 26 12.04 -11.29 -2.15
N ASP A 27 12.33 -12.59 -2.25
CA ASP A 27 12.23 -13.33 -3.51
C ASP A 27 10.77 -13.43 -3.99
N LEU A 28 9.84 -13.68 -3.08
CA LEU A 28 8.41 -13.74 -3.37
C LEU A 28 7.84 -12.35 -3.68
N CYS A 29 8.29 -11.30 -2.99
CA CYS A 29 7.91 -9.93 -3.33
C CYS A 29 8.25 -9.59 -4.78
N ARG A 30 9.45 -9.96 -5.26
CA ARG A 30 9.86 -9.72 -6.66
C ARG A 30 9.00 -10.49 -7.67
N GLU A 31 8.59 -11.73 -7.34
CA GLU A 31 7.71 -12.50 -8.21
C GLU A 31 6.32 -11.86 -8.33
N ILE A 32 5.80 -11.36 -7.20
CA ILE A 32 4.53 -10.62 -7.14
C ILE A 32 4.63 -9.32 -7.95
N GLU A 33 5.68 -8.52 -7.74
CA GLU A 33 5.92 -7.27 -8.48
C GLU A 33 5.95 -7.51 -9.99
N LYS A 34 6.70 -8.54 -10.43
CA LYS A 34 6.77 -8.93 -11.84
C LYS A 34 5.40 -9.34 -12.40
N HIS A 35 4.56 -10.00 -11.62
CA HIS A 35 3.20 -10.31 -12.04
C HIS A 35 2.35 -9.04 -12.19
N LEU A 36 2.46 -8.12 -11.22
CA LEU A 36 1.71 -6.86 -11.19
C LEU A 36 2.10 -5.92 -12.33
N GLU A 37 3.31 -6.04 -12.91
CA GLU A 37 3.70 -5.32 -14.13
C GLU A 37 2.85 -5.73 -15.35
N GLY A 38 2.48 -7.02 -15.45
CA GLY A 38 1.79 -7.59 -16.61
C GLY A 38 0.29 -7.84 -16.44
N CYS A 39 -0.27 -7.68 -15.25
CA CYS A 39 -1.67 -8.05 -14.97
C CYS A 39 -2.51 -6.92 -14.34
N ASP A 40 -3.39 -6.32 -15.14
CA ASP A 40 -4.30 -5.27 -14.66
C ASP A 40 -5.30 -5.77 -13.62
N ASN A 41 -5.82 -6.98 -13.77
CA ASN A 41 -6.81 -7.52 -12.83
C ASN A 41 -6.21 -7.65 -11.41
N CYS A 42 -4.99 -8.17 -11.31
CA CYS A 42 -4.31 -8.29 -10.04
C CYS A 42 -3.89 -6.94 -9.45
N ARG A 43 -3.55 -5.95 -10.30
CA ARG A 43 -3.37 -4.56 -9.85
C ARG A 43 -4.66 -4.00 -9.24
N VAL A 44 -5.80 -4.22 -9.89
CA VAL A 44 -7.11 -3.80 -9.36
C VAL A 44 -7.38 -4.47 -8.01
N VAL A 45 -7.20 -5.79 -7.91
CA VAL A 45 -7.41 -6.51 -6.65
C VAL A 45 -6.51 -5.95 -5.54
N LEU A 46 -5.20 -5.84 -5.77
CA LEU A 46 -4.25 -5.27 -4.80
C LEU A 46 -4.70 -3.88 -4.31
N ASN A 47 -5.05 -3.00 -5.24
CA ASN A 47 -5.48 -1.64 -4.90
C ASN A 47 -6.79 -1.64 -4.09
N THR A 48 -7.77 -2.46 -4.47
CA THR A 48 -9.03 -2.57 -3.73
C THR A 48 -8.85 -3.18 -2.35
N THR A 49 -7.96 -4.16 -2.19
CA THR A 49 -7.62 -4.75 -0.89
C THR A 49 -6.95 -3.72 0.02
N ARG A 50 -5.93 -3.01 -0.47
CA ARG A 50 -5.29 -1.90 0.28
C ARG A 50 -6.29 -0.85 0.72
N ARG A 51 -7.16 -0.41 -0.20
CA ARG A 51 -8.19 0.57 0.11
C ARG A 51 -9.16 0.07 1.19
N THR A 52 -9.51 -1.22 1.17
CA THR A 52 -10.37 -1.82 2.18
C THR A 52 -9.69 -1.82 3.55
N ILE A 53 -8.39 -2.14 3.59
CA ILE A 53 -7.58 -2.06 4.82
C ILE A 53 -7.56 -0.63 5.36
N ASP A 54 -7.27 0.36 4.51
CA ASP A 54 -7.25 1.77 4.90
C ASP A 54 -8.58 2.21 5.52
N LEU A 55 -9.71 1.82 4.92
CA LEU A 55 -11.06 2.16 5.40
C LEU A 55 -11.36 1.52 6.77
N MET A 56 -10.86 0.32 7.02
CA MET A 56 -11.03 -0.40 8.28
C MET A 56 -10.07 0.10 9.37
N GLN A 57 -8.92 0.65 8.99
CA GLN A 57 -7.91 1.16 9.91
C GLN A 57 -8.15 2.61 10.34
N ILE A 58 -9.23 3.27 9.89
CA ILE A 58 -9.59 4.62 10.36
C ILE A 58 -9.89 4.53 11.87
N PRO A 59 -9.05 5.10 12.74
CA PRO A 59 -9.29 5.05 14.17
C PRO A 59 -10.51 5.89 14.54
N ALA A 60 -11.24 5.46 15.58
CA ALA A 60 -12.43 6.16 16.06
C ALA A 60 -12.12 7.59 16.58
N GLU A 61 -10.86 7.82 16.96
CA GLU A 61 -10.32 9.11 17.36
C GLU A 61 -9.13 9.45 16.46
N GLU A 62 -9.10 10.67 15.93
CA GLU A 62 -7.94 11.16 15.18
C GLU A 62 -6.78 11.37 16.15
N GLU A 63 -5.85 10.42 16.23
CA GLU A 63 -4.55 10.66 16.88
C GLU A 63 -3.77 11.68 16.04
N THR A 64 -3.80 12.93 16.47
CA THR A 64 -3.08 14.00 15.79
C THR A 64 -1.57 13.86 16.04
N VAL A 65 -0.78 13.74 14.98
CA VAL A 65 0.69 13.79 15.07
C VAL A 65 1.10 15.18 15.60
N PRO A 66 1.95 15.26 16.64
CA PRO A 66 2.47 16.53 17.13
C PRO A 66 3.12 17.36 16.02
N THR A 67 2.85 18.66 15.99
CA THR A 67 3.32 19.56 14.93
C THR A 67 4.84 19.62 14.85
N ASP A 68 5.54 19.54 15.97
CA ASP A 68 7.01 19.54 16.02
C ASP A 68 7.62 18.31 15.32
N VAL A 69 7.00 17.14 15.48
CA VAL A 69 7.41 15.90 14.82
C VAL A 69 7.22 16.03 13.31
N ARG A 70 6.07 16.56 12.88
CA ARG A 70 5.78 16.82 11.46
C ARG A 70 6.78 17.79 10.84
N GLU A 71 7.04 18.92 11.49
CA GLU A 71 7.98 19.94 11.00
C GLU A 71 9.41 19.39 10.88
N ARG A 72 9.87 18.65 11.88
CA ARG A 72 11.20 18.02 11.86
C ARG A 72 11.33 17.01 10.74
N LEU A 73 10.30 16.19 10.51
CA LEU A 73 10.27 15.22 9.42
C LEU A 73 10.35 15.93 8.06
N PHE A 74 9.51 16.94 7.84
CA PHE A 74 9.43 17.65 6.56
C PHE A 74 10.74 18.37 6.24
N LYS A 75 11.37 19.01 7.23
CA LYS A 75 12.72 19.59 7.09
C LYS A 75 13.76 18.54 6.69
N ARG A 76 13.75 17.37 7.33
CA ARG A 76 14.71 16.29 7.02
C ARG A 76 14.54 15.70 5.63
N LEU A 77 13.31 15.68 5.11
CA LEU A 77 13.00 15.24 3.76
C LEU A 77 13.11 16.36 2.71
N ASN A 78 13.52 17.58 3.11
CA ASN A 78 13.54 18.79 2.27
C ASN A 78 12.16 19.12 1.64
N LEU A 79 11.08 18.95 2.41
CA LEU A 79 9.70 19.18 2.01
C LEU A 79 9.12 20.48 2.62
N ASP A 80 9.95 21.47 2.90
CA ASP A 80 9.57 22.72 3.58
C ASP A 80 8.46 23.51 2.85
N ASP A 81 8.39 23.40 1.53
CA ASP A 81 7.33 24.01 0.72
C ASP A 81 5.92 23.55 1.12
N TYR A 82 5.78 22.32 1.65
CA TYR A 82 4.51 21.80 2.12
C TYR A 82 4.11 22.34 3.49
N LEU A 83 5.07 22.80 4.32
CA LEU A 83 4.79 23.48 5.58
C LEU A 83 4.25 24.90 5.32
N ASN A 84 4.74 25.56 4.26
CA ASN A 84 4.37 26.93 3.92
C ASN A 84 2.99 27.06 3.26
N ARG A 85 2.47 26.00 2.62
CA ARG A 85 1.15 25.99 1.95
C ARG A 85 -0.04 25.77 2.91
N GLN A 86 0.20 25.47 4.18
CA GLN A 86 -0.83 25.18 5.18
C GLN A 86 -1.08 26.33 6.18
N LYS A 87 -0.45 27.50 5.98
CA LYS A 87 -0.77 28.76 6.66
C LYS A 87 -1.78 29.55 5.86
#